data_AF-M9LD41-F1
#
_entry.id   AF-M9LD41-F1
#
_cell.length_a   1.000
_cell.length_b   1.000
_cell.length_c   1.000
_cell.angle_alpha   90.00
_cell.angle_beta   90.00
_cell.angle_gamma   90.00
#
_symmetry.space_group_name_H-M   'P 1'
#
loop_
_entity.id
_entity.type
_entity.pdbx_description
1 polymer ?
#
loop_
_entity_poly.entity_id
_entity_poly.type
_entity_poly.pdbx_seq_one_letter_code
_entity_poly.pdbx_strand_id
1 'polypeptide(L)'
;ESGGITLGSRYTGNFGGTSSATPLVAGVAALMLSANPDLRAAEVKTILQLTADKIQDTLPDHNGNNRGTYDQKGHSEWFGYGKVNAAKAVKEATKRSEGVRKP
;
A
#
# COMPACT_ATOMS: atom_id res chain seq x y z
N GLU A 1 7.77 -5.34 29.12
CA GLU A 1 8.56 -5.27 27.87
C GLU A 1 9.47 -6.48 27.81
N SER A 2 9.38 -7.30 26.76
CA SER A 2 10.18 -8.53 26.60
C SER A 2 10.63 -8.65 25.15
N GLY A 3 11.95 -8.54 24.96
CA GLY A 3 12.64 -8.37 23.68
C GLY A 3 12.40 -9.49 22.67
N GLY A 4 11.97 -9.08 21.46
CA GLY A 4 11.70 -9.93 20.30
C GLY A 4 12.94 -10.34 19.49
N ILE A 5 14.02 -10.75 20.15
CA ILE A 5 15.18 -11.36 19.49
C ILE A 5 15.25 -12.83 19.91
N THR A 6 14.80 -13.72 19.01
CA THR A 6 15.07 -15.16 19.16
C THR A 6 16.56 -15.39 18.90
N LEU A 7 17.33 -15.66 19.96
CA LEU A 7 18.75 -16.01 19.87
C LEU A 7 18.95 -17.16 18.87
N GLY A 8 19.74 -16.93 17.82
CA GLY A 8 20.01 -17.88 16.74
C GLY A 8 19.14 -17.72 15.48
N SER A 9 18.07 -16.91 15.51
CA SER A 9 17.24 -16.63 14.34
C SER A 9 17.75 -15.39 13.59
N ARG A 10 17.79 -15.47 12.25
CA ARG A 10 17.96 -14.30 11.36
C ARG A 10 16.63 -13.63 11.01
N TYR A 11 15.52 -14.14 11.55
CA TYR A 11 14.16 -13.69 11.31
C TYR A 11 13.51 -13.22 12.62
N THR A 12 12.75 -12.13 12.56
CA THR A 12 11.95 -11.62 13.69
C THR A 12 10.50 -11.45 13.27
N GLY A 13 9.57 -11.89 14.12
CA GLY A 13 8.14 -11.61 13.99
C GLY A 13 7.73 -10.25 14.57
N ASN A 14 8.65 -9.55 15.24
CA ASN A 14 8.39 -8.30 15.95
C ASN A 14 8.65 -7.04 15.11
N PHE A 15 8.94 -7.18 13.81
CA PHE A 15 9.07 -6.02 12.93
C PHE A 15 7.69 -5.43 12.62
N GLY A 16 7.29 -4.42 13.39
CA GLY A 16 5.98 -3.78 13.33
C GLY A 16 6.04 -2.26 13.21
N GLY A 17 4.87 -1.62 13.28
CA GLY A 17 4.72 -0.17 13.12
C GLY A 17 4.68 0.29 11.65
N THR A 18 4.59 1.60 11.43
CA THR A 18 4.54 2.18 10.08
C THR A 18 5.78 1.84 9.24
N SER A 19 6.92 1.56 9.89
CA SER A 19 8.16 1.15 9.24
C SER A 19 8.04 -0.19 8.50
N SER A 20 7.11 -1.08 8.87
CA SER A 20 6.87 -2.33 8.12
C SER A 20 5.90 -2.16 6.95
N ALA A 21 5.11 -1.09 6.93
CA ALA A 21 4.26 -0.76 5.78
C ALA A 21 5.10 -0.32 4.57
N THR A 22 6.19 0.43 4.78
CA THR A 22 7.08 0.91 3.71
C THR A 22 7.66 -0.22 2.84
N PRO A 23 8.35 -1.25 3.36
CA PRO A 23 8.88 -2.33 2.53
C PRO A 23 7.79 -3.16 1.85
N LEU A 24 6.59 -3.24 2.45
CA LEU A 24 5.46 -3.92 1.84
C LEU A 24 4.97 -3.19 0.58
N VAL A 25 4.80 -1.87 0.66
CA VAL A 25 4.45 -1.04 -0.51
C VAL A 25 5.56 -1.06 -1.56
N ALA A 26 6.84 -1.03 -1.14
CA ALA A 26 7.97 -1.15 -2.06
C ALA A 26 7.95 -2.49 -2.82
N GLY A 27 7.65 -3.60 -2.14
CA GLY A 27 7.47 -4.90 -2.77
C GLY A 27 6.33 -4.93 -3.80
N VAL A 28 5.18 -4.32 -3.48
CA VAL A 28 4.06 -4.22 -4.43
C VAL A 28 4.43 -3.36 -5.64
N ALA A 29 5.13 -2.24 -5.45
CA ALA A 29 5.62 -1.40 -6.54
C ALA A 29 6.60 -2.17 -7.45
N ALA A 30 7.49 -2.99 -6.87
CA ALA A 30 8.38 -3.85 -7.64
C ALA A 30 7.60 -4.89 -8.47
N LEU A 31 6.54 -5.49 -7.92
CA LEU A 31 5.67 -6.39 -8.69
C LEU A 31 4.99 -5.67 -9.86
N MET A 32 4.49 -4.45 -9.65
CA MET A 32 3.89 -3.65 -10.72
C MET A 32 4.88 -3.37 -11.85
N LEU A 33 6.11 -2.98 -11.51
CA LEU A 33 7.19 -2.73 -12.49
C LEU A 33 7.63 -4.02 -13.20
N SER A 34 7.61 -5.16 -12.50
CA SER A 34 7.87 -6.46 -13.14
C SER A 34 6.82 -6.83 -14.18
N ALA A 35 5.57 -6.43 -13.96
CA ALA A 35 4.46 -6.66 -14.89
C ALA A 35 4.40 -5.61 -16.01
N ASN A 36 4.89 -4.39 -15.76
CA ASN A 36 4.97 -3.31 -16.73
C ASN A 36 6.21 -2.43 -16.45
N PRO A 37 7.36 -2.71 -17.10
CA PRO A 37 8.61 -1.98 -16.88
C PRO A 37 8.59 -0.51 -17.33
N ASP A 38 7.64 -0.12 -18.17
CA ASP A 38 7.55 1.24 -18.73
C ASP A 38 6.88 2.24 -17.80
N LEU A 39 6.33 1.77 -16.66
CA LEU A 39 5.66 2.64 -15.69
C LEU A 39 6.65 3.63 -15.04
N ARG A 40 6.23 4.89 -15.01
CA ARG A 40 6.91 5.94 -14.25
C ARG A 40 6.47 5.93 -12.79
N ALA A 41 7.30 6.48 -11.91
CA ALA A 41 6.99 6.57 -10.48
C ALA A 41 5.64 7.26 -10.18
N ALA A 42 5.28 8.30 -10.95
CA ALA A 42 3.98 8.96 -10.82
C ALA A 42 2.81 8.02 -11.16
N GLU A 43 2.97 7.17 -12.17
CA GLU A 43 1.94 6.21 -12.59
C GLU A 43 1.81 5.08 -11.57
N VAL A 44 2.93 4.58 -11.04
CA VAL A 44 2.91 3.61 -9.93
C VAL A 44 2.13 4.18 -8.74
N LYS A 45 2.41 5.43 -8.35
CA LYS A 45 1.67 6.12 -7.28
C LYS A 45 0.17 6.20 -7.61
N THR A 46 -0.19 6.62 -8.81
CA THR A 46 -1.60 6.71 -9.22
C THR A 46 -2.31 5.36 -9.19
N ILE A 47 -1.68 4.29 -9.69
CA ILE A 47 -2.26 2.95 -9.65
C ILE A 47 -2.47 2.49 -8.21
N LEU A 48 -1.48 2.68 -7.33
CA LEU A 48 -1.62 2.35 -5.91
C LEU A 48 -2.79 3.10 -5.26
N GLN A 49 -2.97 4.37 -5.58
CA GLN A 49 -4.09 5.18 -5.06
C GLN A 49 -5.45 4.70 -5.59
N LEU A 50 -5.54 4.39 -6.89
CA LEU A 50 -6.78 3.95 -7.55
C LEU A 50 -7.22 2.54 -7.12
N THR A 51 -6.26 1.67 -6.80
CA THR A 51 -6.52 0.25 -6.52
C THR A 51 -6.58 -0.09 -5.05
N ALA A 52 -6.24 0.87 -4.17
CA ALA A 52 -6.34 0.70 -2.73
C ALA A 52 -7.77 0.33 -2.29
N ASP A 53 -7.88 -0.62 -1.36
CA ASP A 53 -9.14 -0.97 -0.72
C ASP A 53 -9.46 0.04 0.37
N LYS A 54 -10.67 0.60 0.34
CA LYS A 54 -11.13 1.50 1.38
C LYS A 54 -11.32 0.72 2.68
N ILE A 55 -10.66 1.20 3.74
CA ILE A 55 -10.78 0.70 5.10
C ILE A 55 -11.18 1.86 6.00
N GLN A 56 -12.04 1.61 6.98
CA GLN A 56 -12.50 2.65 7.87
C GLN A 56 -12.27 2.25 9.32
N ASP A 57 -11.97 3.26 10.13
CA ASP A 57 -12.02 3.18 11.57
C ASP A 57 -12.88 4.34 12.06
N THR A 58 -14.00 4.01 12.67
CA THR A 58 -14.97 5.01 13.15
C THR A 58 -14.81 5.30 14.63
N LEU A 59 -13.85 4.66 15.31
CA LEU A 59 -13.58 4.89 16.72
C LEU A 59 -12.65 6.11 16.89
N PRO A 60 -12.85 6.93 17.94
CA PRO A 60 -11.93 8.02 18.24
C PRO A 60 -10.54 7.50 18.64
N ASP A 61 -9.49 8.23 18.26
CA ASP A 61 -8.13 8.02 18.78
C ASP A 61 -8.01 8.46 20.25
N HIS A 62 -6.82 8.31 20.85
CA HIS A 62 -6.60 8.68 22.25
C HIS A 62 -6.77 10.18 22.55
N ASN A 63 -6.76 11.03 21.51
CA ASN A 63 -7.01 12.47 21.59
C ASN A 63 -8.49 12.80 21.29
N GLY A 64 -9.33 11.81 21.02
CA GLY A 64 -10.74 11.98 20.66
C GLY A 64 -10.97 12.38 19.19
N ASN A 65 -9.96 12.34 18.32
CA ASN A 65 -10.16 12.59 16.89
C ASN A 65 -10.75 11.36 16.21
N ASN A 66 -11.63 11.57 15.23
CA ASN A 66 -12.13 10.52 14.36
C ASN A 66 -11.82 10.86 12.90
N ARG A 67 -10.71 10.33 12.37
CA ARG A 67 -10.22 10.65 11.01
C ARG A 67 -9.97 9.42 10.15
N GLY A 68 -10.56 8.28 10.56
CA GLY A 68 -10.50 7.02 9.84
C GLY A 68 -11.56 6.89 8.74
N THR A 69 -12.37 7.92 8.52
CA THR A 69 -13.32 8.01 7.40
C THR A 69 -12.68 8.72 6.19
N TYR A 70 -13.33 8.63 5.03
CA TYR A 70 -12.87 9.24 3.78
C TYR A 70 -13.66 10.50 3.44
N ASP A 71 -12.97 11.52 2.92
CA ASP A 71 -13.57 12.73 2.38
C ASP A 71 -14.24 12.49 1.01
N GLN A 72 -14.83 13.54 0.43
CA GLN A 72 -15.46 13.51 -0.90
C GLN A 72 -14.47 13.18 -2.04
N LYS A 73 -13.17 13.34 -1.82
CA LYS A 73 -12.10 12.98 -2.78
C LYS A 73 -11.62 11.54 -2.56
N GLY A 74 -12.22 10.80 -1.64
CA GLY A 74 -11.86 9.44 -1.30
C GLY A 74 -10.54 9.34 -0.52
N HIS A 75 -10.14 10.39 0.20
CA HIS A 75 -8.93 10.42 1.02
C HIS A 75 -9.27 10.42 2.52
N SER A 76 -8.57 9.60 3.30
CA SER A 76 -8.63 9.54 4.76
C SER A 76 -7.34 10.11 5.34
N GLU A 77 -7.42 10.90 6.41
CA GLU A 77 -6.21 11.41 7.08
C GLU A 77 -5.38 10.29 7.72
N TRP A 78 -6.02 9.18 8.13
CA TRP A 78 -5.31 8.03 8.72
C TRP A 78 -4.85 7.01 7.69
N PHE A 79 -5.65 6.76 6.66
CA PHE A 79 -5.40 5.67 5.71
C PHE A 79 -5.01 6.13 4.30
N GLY A 80 -4.93 7.44 4.05
CA GLY A 80 -4.69 7.98 2.72
C GLY A 80 -5.78 7.52 1.74
N TYR A 81 -5.38 6.86 0.66
CA TYR A 81 -6.34 6.28 -0.30
C TYR A 81 -6.85 4.89 0.11
N GLY A 82 -6.33 4.32 1.19
CA GLY A 82 -6.73 3.01 1.72
C GLY A 82 -5.60 2.00 1.75
N LYS A 83 -5.97 0.75 2.05
CA LYS A 83 -5.04 -0.37 2.15
C LYS A 83 -4.56 -0.79 0.77
N VAL A 84 -3.25 -0.98 0.60
CA VAL A 84 -2.67 -1.46 -0.66
C VAL A 84 -3.26 -2.83 -1.04
N ASN A 85 -3.69 -2.95 -2.28
CA ASN A 85 -4.17 -4.20 -2.88
C ASN A 85 -3.23 -4.61 -4.03
N ALA A 86 -2.31 -5.54 -3.75
CA ALA A 86 -1.31 -5.98 -4.72
C ALA A 86 -1.94 -6.58 -5.99
N ALA A 87 -2.99 -7.40 -5.84
CA ALA A 87 -3.64 -8.06 -6.96
C ALA A 87 -4.29 -7.05 -7.93
N LYS A 88 -5.03 -6.07 -7.40
CA LYS A 88 -5.63 -5.01 -8.22
C LYS A 88 -4.56 -4.11 -8.85
N ALA A 89 -3.52 -3.75 -8.09
CA ALA A 89 -2.44 -2.90 -8.57
C ALA A 89 -1.66 -3.54 -9.73
N VAL A 90 -1.26 -4.81 -9.60
CA VAL A 90 -0.55 -5.55 -10.66
C VAL A 90 -1.46 -5.75 -11.88
N LYS A 91 -2.74 -6.10 -11.67
CA LYS A 91 -3.70 -6.23 -12.76
C LYS A 91 -3.86 -4.93 -13.56
N GLU A 92 -3.89 -3.79 -12.89
CA GLU A 92 -3.96 -2.48 -13.54
C GLU A 92 -2.66 -2.13 -14.27
N ALA A 93 -1.49 -2.45 -13.68
CA ALA A 93 -0.19 -2.29 -14.33
C ALA A 93 -0.10 -3.08 -15.65
N THR A 94 -0.52 -4.35 -15.64
CA THR A 94 -0.53 -5.21 -16.84
C THR A 94 -1.42 -4.65 -17.94
N LYS A 95 -2.66 -4.23 -17.61
CA LYS A 95 -3.57 -3.61 -18.59
C LYS A 95 -2.97 -2.39 -19.29
N ARG A 96 -2.24 -1.56 -18.54
CA ARG A 96 -1.56 -0.38 -19.10
C ARG A 96 -0.39 -0.74 -20.01
N SER A 97 0.22 -1.92 -19.85
CA SER A 97 1.22 -2.42 -20.81
C SER A 97 0.57 -2.85 -22.14
N GLU A 98 -0.62 -3.44 -22.08
CA GLU A 98 -1.36 -3.93 -23.25
C GLU A 98 -1.92 -2.78 -24.09
N GLY A 99 -2.30 -1.67 -23.45
CA GLY A 99 -2.74 -0.44 -24.13
C GLY A 99 -1.63 0.24 -24.95
N VAL A 100 -0.37 0.08 -24.55
CA VAL A 100 0.81 0.60 -25.28
C VAL A 100 1.27 -0.35 -26.39
N ARG A 101 0.91 -1.64 -26.31
CA ARG A 101 1.34 -2.70 -27.25
C ARG A 101 0.40 -2.96 -28.43
N LYS A 102 -0.58 -2.09 -28.71
CA LYS A 102 -1.40 -2.27 -29.93
C LYS A 102 -0.63 -1.77 -31.16
N PRO A 103 -0.52 -2.59 -32.24
CA PRO A 103 0.08 -2.18 -33.51
C PRO A 103 -0.76 -1.14 -34.25
#